data_AF-A0A0F9IYN8-F1
#
_entry.id   AF-A0A0F9IYN8-F1
#
_cell.length_a   1.000
_cell.length_b   1.000
_cell.length_c   1.000
_cell.angle_alpha   90.00
_cell.angle_beta   90.00
_cell.angle_gamma   90.00
#
_symmetry.space_group_name_H-M   'P 1'
#
loop_
_entity.id
_entity.type
_entity.pdbx_description
1 polymer ?
#
loop_
_entity_poly.entity_id
_entity_poly.type
_entity_poly.pdbx_seq_one_letter_code
_entity_poly.pdbx_strand_id
1 'polypeptide(L)'
;MKLTTLHEADTSLIQSTLSERSKERFNEALKKFRYYKEEGELTATEFKAVKETLNSGINEAWNRLVRQPFFHGGAWERLPREVYEIFDGLNPALHTIPGALKKARKAPEHAITKIAIEILESLIQLALDAKEMKGMIVKKKKAVRAKETAAEEKQKFMLGNDDVQRVQSALEQITQDLKEDVYQNNLRWLRGVVNTWKDQYNPENQKTYPSEYFRNDHFRGMIIQRVTTRKGYGYNSPLTLNDNYDEYLQTEAKKITQQMIDNFVHKNTRKLAEILTKKNNLKSVTLRGADTSRGTIEGTLGLDFNDNSSFIVHSKLVFSYSVKGTPFTRYPTTFHNVVFPDGTKMTGRASEQRVKDEFV
;
A
#
# COMPACT_ATOMS: atom_id res chain seq x y z
N MET A 1 -12.68 -25.39 -30.00
CA MET A 1 -12.05 -25.28 -28.68
C MET A 1 -11.27 -26.56 -28.43
N LYS A 2 -9.96 -26.58 -28.71
CA LYS A 2 -9.11 -27.77 -28.46
C LYS A 2 -8.75 -27.76 -26.99
N LEU A 3 -9.38 -28.63 -26.20
CA LEU A 3 -8.89 -29.01 -24.87
C LEU A 3 -7.59 -29.80 -25.09
N THR A 4 -6.47 -29.09 -25.17
CA THR A 4 -5.16 -29.70 -24.94
C THR A 4 -5.23 -30.29 -23.54
N THR A 5 -5.22 -31.62 -23.43
CA THR A 5 -5.04 -32.31 -22.15
C THR A 5 -3.75 -31.79 -21.53
N LEU A 6 -3.89 -30.86 -20.58
CA LEU A 6 -2.81 -30.44 -19.71
C LEU A 6 -2.32 -31.70 -19.00
N HIS A 7 -1.12 -32.18 -19.32
CA HIS A 7 -0.47 -33.18 -18.47
C HIS A 7 -0.40 -32.56 -17.08
N GLU A 8 -1.13 -33.07 -16.11
CA GLU A 8 -0.97 -32.61 -14.74
C GLU A 8 0.43 -33.01 -14.25
N ALA A 9 1.11 -32.12 -13.54
CA ALA A 9 2.33 -32.49 -12.84
C ALA A 9 2.01 -33.62 -11.84
N ASP A 10 2.64 -34.78 -12.02
CA ASP A 10 2.58 -35.84 -11.02
C ASP A 10 3.44 -35.41 -9.83
N THR A 11 2.78 -35.04 -8.74
CA THR A 11 3.46 -34.59 -7.51
C THR A 11 3.39 -35.63 -6.40
N SER A 12 2.96 -36.86 -6.72
CA SER A 12 2.78 -37.94 -5.74
C SER A 12 4.07 -38.26 -4.98
N LEU A 13 5.20 -38.37 -5.69
CA LEU A 13 6.53 -38.61 -5.12
C LEU A 13 6.95 -37.52 -4.12
N ILE A 14 6.63 -36.26 -4.41
CA ILE A 14 6.90 -35.16 -3.49
C ILE A 14 6.00 -35.31 -2.27
N GLN A 15 4.70 -35.45 -2.48
CA GLN A 15 3.70 -35.53 -1.41
C GLN A 15 3.94 -36.70 -0.45
N SER A 16 4.42 -37.85 -0.93
CA SER A 16 4.71 -39.03 -0.10
C SER A 16 5.92 -38.84 0.82
N THR A 17 6.76 -37.83 0.56
CA THR A 17 7.98 -37.58 1.33
C THR A 17 7.90 -36.38 2.25
N LEU A 18 6.86 -35.56 2.15
CA LEU A 18 6.64 -34.42 3.04
C LEU A 18 6.13 -34.88 4.42
N SER A 19 6.40 -34.09 5.46
CA SER A 19 5.64 -34.21 6.71
C SER A 19 4.16 -33.89 6.47
N GLU A 20 3.24 -34.42 7.27
CA GLU A 20 1.79 -34.19 7.10
C GLU A 20 1.45 -32.69 7.01
N ARG A 21 2.00 -31.88 7.91
CA ARG A 21 1.81 -30.42 7.88
C ARG A 21 2.32 -29.77 6.59
N SER A 22 3.49 -30.19 6.11
CA SER A 22 4.04 -29.68 4.85
C SER A 22 3.24 -30.14 3.65
N LYS A 23 2.74 -31.39 3.65
CA LYS A 23 1.89 -31.97 2.62
C LYS A 23 0.57 -31.23 2.49
N GLU A 24 -0.10 -30.93 3.60
CA GLU A 24 -1.32 -30.11 3.62
C GLU A 24 -1.09 -28.74 2.97
N ARG A 25 -0.05 -28.03 3.40
CA ARG A 25 0.31 -26.70 2.85
C ARG A 25 0.67 -26.76 1.37
N PHE A 26 1.42 -27.78 0.97
CA PHE A 26 1.79 -27.99 -0.42
C PHE A 26 0.56 -28.25 -1.29
N ASN A 27 -0.38 -29.07 -0.81
CA ASN A 27 -1.63 -29.36 -1.52
C ASN A 27 -2.55 -28.15 -1.61
N GLU A 28 -2.65 -27.35 -0.54
CA GLU A 28 -3.38 -26.08 -0.58
C GLU A 28 -2.74 -25.10 -1.58
N ALA A 29 -1.41 -25.02 -1.61
CA ALA A 29 -0.69 -24.21 -2.58
C ALA A 29 -0.91 -24.69 -4.03
N LEU A 30 -0.91 -26.01 -4.28
CA LEU A 30 -1.25 -26.58 -5.59
C LEU A 30 -2.67 -26.24 -6.02
N LYS A 31 -3.66 -26.34 -5.12
CA LYS A 31 -5.05 -25.96 -5.40
C LYS A 31 -5.15 -24.49 -5.80
N LYS A 32 -4.51 -23.59 -5.04
CA LYS A 32 -4.45 -22.15 -5.37
C LYS A 32 -3.74 -21.88 -6.69
N PHE A 33 -2.63 -22.58 -6.93
CA PHE A 33 -1.86 -22.46 -8.16
C PHE A 33 -2.71 -22.80 -9.39
N ARG A 34 -3.42 -23.92 -9.35
CA ARG A 34 -4.35 -24.36 -10.41
C ARG A 34 -5.50 -23.36 -10.60
N TYR A 35 -6.13 -22.95 -9.49
CA TYR A 35 -7.18 -21.93 -9.52
C TYR A 35 -6.72 -20.65 -10.23
N TYR A 36 -5.55 -20.10 -9.89
CA TYR A 36 -5.05 -18.88 -10.52
C TYR A 36 -4.66 -19.06 -11.99
N LYS A 37 -4.21 -20.26 -12.37
CA LYS A 37 -3.94 -20.59 -13.77
C LYS A 37 -5.24 -20.62 -14.59
N GLU A 38 -6.32 -21.16 -14.03
CA GLU A 38 -7.65 -21.19 -14.64
C GLU A 38 -8.31 -19.81 -14.72
N GLU A 39 -8.22 -19.02 -13.64
CA GLU A 39 -8.70 -17.62 -13.60
C GLU A 39 -7.96 -16.71 -14.59
N GLY A 40 -6.69 -17.01 -14.87
CA GLY A 40 -5.85 -16.22 -15.77
C GLY A 40 -5.36 -14.89 -15.18
N GLU A 41 -5.66 -14.61 -13.91
CA GLU A 41 -5.13 -13.45 -13.19
C GLU A 41 -4.75 -13.76 -11.72
N LEU A 42 -3.66 -13.14 -11.26
CA LEU A 42 -3.27 -13.13 -9.85
C LEU A 42 -2.40 -11.92 -9.53
N THR A 43 -2.33 -11.54 -8.26
CA THR A 43 -1.42 -10.47 -7.81
C THR A 43 0.00 -10.98 -7.58
N ALA A 44 0.97 -10.06 -7.56
CA ALA A 44 2.37 -10.40 -7.26
C ALA A 44 2.53 -11.05 -5.88
N THR A 45 1.74 -10.59 -4.90
CA THR A 45 1.72 -11.15 -3.54
C THR A 45 1.17 -12.58 -3.53
N GLU A 46 0.06 -12.84 -4.23
CA GLU A 46 -0.52 -14.18 -4.35
C GLU A 46 0.45 -15.15 -5.05
N PHE A 47 1.05 -14.73 -6.17
CA PHE A 47 2.05 -15.53 -6.88
C PHE A 47 3.24 -15.86 -5.97
N LYS A 48 3.78 -14.86 -5.26
CA LYS A 48 4.91 -15.04 -4.35
C LYS A 48 4.56 -16.04 -3.24
N ALA A 49 3.43 -15.88 -2.58
CA ALA A 49 3.01 -16.75 -1.47
C ALA A 49 2.86 -18.22 -1.90
N VAL A 50 2.21 -18.47 -3.05
CA VAL A 50 2.05 -19.82 -3.61
C VAL A 50 3.41 -20.40 -4.01
N LYS A 51 4.21 -19.63 -4.75
CA LYS A 51 5.55 -20.06 -5.21
C LYS A 51 6.48 -20.41 -4.05
N GLU A 52 6.49 -19.60 -2.99
CA GLU A 52 7.32 -19.85 -1.81
C GLU A 52 6.90 -21.14 -1.10
N THR A 53 5.59 -21.35 -0.91
CA THR A 53 5.07 -22.56 -0.28
C THR A 53 5.40 -23.82 -1.09
N LEU A 54 5.26 -23.77 -2.42
CA LEU A 54 5.65 -24.87 -3.30
C LEU A 54 7.16 -25.13 -3.26
N ASN A 55 7.99 -24.09 -3.31
CA ASN A 55 9.45 -24.25 -3.19
C ASN A 55 9.87 -24.84 -1.85
N SER A 56 9.19 -24.50 -0.75
CA SER A 56 9.46 -25.10 0.55
C SER A 56 9.20 -26.61 0.54
N GLY A 57 8.08 -27.06 -0.05
CA GLY A 57 7.81 -28.49 -0.22
C GLY A 57 8.85 -29.19 -1.10
N ILE A 58 9.21 -28.59 -2.24
CA ILE A 58 10.25 -29.12 -3.13
C ILE A 58 11.58 -29.26 -2.39
N ASN A 59 11.97 -28.25 -1.61
CA ASN A 59 13.21 -28.28 -0.84
C ASN A 59 13.19 -29.34 0.28
N GLU A 60 12.05 -29.55 0.96
CA GLU A 60 11.90 -30.62 1.95
C GLU A 60 12.04 -32.01 1.31
N ALA A 61 11.34 -32.26 0.20
CA ALA A 61 11.43 -33.52 -0.53
C ALA A 61 12.86 -33.77 -1.07
N TRP A 62 13.48 -32.75 -1.66
CA TRP A 62 14.88 -32.82 -2.12
C TRP A 62 15.84 -33.12 -0.96
N ASN A 63 15.64 -32.49 0.19
CA ASN A 63 16.48 -32.75 1.34
C ASN A 63 16.36 -34.19 1.84
N ARG A 64 15.14 -34.75 1.90
CA ARG A 64 14.91 -36.11 2.38
C ARG A 64 15.38 -37.19 1.40
N LEU A 65 15.14 -36.99 0.11
CA LEU A 65 15.44 -38.00 -0.91
C LEU A 65 16.86 -37.91 -1.48
N VAL A 66 17.47 -36.71 -1.46
CA VAL A 66 18.77 -36.47 -2.11
C VAL A 66 19.84 -36.01 -1.11
N ARG A 67 19.61 -34.94 -0.34
CA ARG A 67 20.69 -34.42 0.53
C ARG A 67 21.02 -35.33 1.70
N GLN A 68 20.01 -35.75 2.47
CA GLN A 68 20.22 -36.57 3.65
C GLN A 68 20.87 -37.93 3.35
N PRO A 69 20.44 -38.70 2.32
CA PRO A 69 21.01 -40.03 2.08
C PRO A 69 22.42 -40.00 1.49
N PHE A 70 22.76 -38.94 0.72
CA PHE A 70 23.98 -38.93 -0.09
C PHE A 70 25.01 -37.88 0.30
N PHE A 71 24.65 -36.85 1.07
CA PHE A 71 25.57 -35.76 1.43
C PHE A 71 25.82 -35.60 2.93
N HIS A 72 24.89 -36.01 3.79
CA HIS A 72 25.05 -35.81 5.24
C HIS A 72 25.94 -36.88 5.88
N GLY A 73 26.58 -36.54 7.00
CA GLY A 73 27.35 -37.50 7.80
C GLY A 73 28.56 -38.11 7.08
N GLY A 74 29.20 -37.36 6.18
CA GLY A 74 30.35 -37.84 5.41
C GLY A 74 30.01 -38.73 4.21
N ALA A 75 28.72 -38.98 3.93
CA ALA A 75 28.30 -39.79 2.78
C ALA A 75 28.79 -39.23 1.43
N TRP A 76 29.01 -37.91 1.35
CA TRP A 76 29.51 -37.24 0.15
C TRP A 76 30.91 -37.71 -0.28
N GLU A 77 31.75 -38.15 0.67
CA GLU A 77 33.13 -38.62 0.39
C GLU A 77 33.14 -39.90 -0.45
N ARG A 78 32.01 -40.63 -0.47
CA ARG A 78 31.84 -41.87 -1.24
C ARG A 78 31.30 -41.63 -2.64
N LEU A 79 30.91 -40.39 -2.96
CA LEU A 79 30.38 -40.07 -4.27
C LEU A 79 31.51 -39.93 -5.29
N PRO A 80 31.33 -40.41 -6.53
CA PRO A 80 32.21 -40.04 -7.63
C PRO A 80 32.29 -38.52 -7.75
N ARG A 81 33.50 -37.98 -7.95
CA ARG A 81 33.74 -36.53 -8.00
C ARG A 81 32.79 -35.79 -8.95
N GLU A 82 32.58 -36.34 -10.15
CA GLU A 82 31.68 -35.76 -11.16
C GLU A 82 30.22 -35.70 -10.70
N VAL A 83 29.77 -36.70 -9.94
CA VAL A 83 28.42 -36.73 -9.35
C VAL A 83 28.33 -35.71 -8.21
N TYR A 84 29.33 -35.64 -7.34
CA TYR A 84 29.42 -34.65 -6.27
C TYR A 84 29.32 -33.22 -6.83
N GLU A 85 30.16 -32.86 -7.80
CA GLU A 85 30.22 -31.51 -8.37
C GLU A 85 28.89 -31.06 -9.00
N ILE A 86 28.11 -31.99 -9.57
CA ILE A 86 26.80 -31.68 -10.16
C ILE A 86 25.74 -31.42 -9.09
N PHE A 87 25.70 -32.24 -8.04
CA PHE A 87 24.59 -32.25 -7.08
C PHE A 87 24.84 -31.44 -5.82
N ASP A 88 26.10 -31.18 -5.44
CA ASP A 88 26.43 -30.42 -4.23
C ASP A 88 25.92 -28.97 -4.28
N GLY A 89 25.98 -28.34 -5.45
CA GLY A 89 25.43 -27.00 -5.67
C GLY A 89 23.94 -26.97 -6.06
N LEU A 90 23.29 -28.14 -6.20
CA LEU A 90 21.95 -28.20 -6.76
C LEU A 90 20.89 -27.97 -5.67
N ASN A 91 20.12 -26.91 -5.84
CA ASN A 91 18.98 -26.57 -4.99
C ASN A 91 17.75 -26.30 -5.88
N PRO A 92 16.88 -27.31 -6.10
CA PRO A 92 15.75 -27.16 -6.99
C PRO A 92 14.68 -26.26 -6.39
N ALA A 93 14.23 -25.32 -7.22
CA ALA A 93 13.08 -24.47 -7.00
C ALA A 93 12.35 -24.35 -8.34
N LEU A 94 11.07 -23.98 -8.34
CA LEU A 94 10.25 -23.92 -9.56
C LEU A 94 10.93 -23.22 -10.76
N HIS A 95 11.71 -22.17 -10.50
CA HIS A 95 12.41 -21.43 -11.54
C HIS A 95 13.75 -22.04 -12.00
N THR A 96 14.33 -22.97 -11.23
CA THR A 96 15.61 -23.63 -11.54
C THR A 96 15.43 -25.07 -12.04
N ILE A 97 14.27 -25.70 -11.81
CA ILE A 97 13.98 -27.10 -12.16
C ILE A 97 14.33 -27.46 -13.63
N PRO A 98 13.95 -26.67 -14.65
CA PRO A 98 14.32 -27.01 -16.03
C PRO A 98 15.84 -27.07 -16.26
N GLY A 99 16.59 -26.14 -15.63
CA GLY A 99 18.04 -26.11 -15.69
C GLY A 99 18.68 -27.24 -14.87
N ALA A 100 18.11 -27.53 -13.70
CA ALA A 100 18.54 -28.62 -12.82
C ALA A 100 18.37 -29.98 -13.50
N LEU A 101 17.23 -30.22 -14.14
CA LEU A 101 16.96 -31.46 -14.87
C LEU A 101 17.95 -31.67 -16.02
N LYS A 102 18.25 -30.60 -16.78
CA LYS A 102 19.25 -30.65 -17.85
C LYS A 102 20.66 -31.00 -17.32
N LYS A 103 21.03 -30.53 -16.12
CA LYS A 103 22.30 -30.88 -15.48
C LYS A 103 22.30 -32.33 -14.99
N ALA A 104 21.24 -32.75 -14.30
CA ALA A 104 21.10 -34.11 -13.77
C ALA A 104 21.18 -35.18 -14.87
N ARG A 105 20.55 -34.95 -16.03
CA ARG A 105 20.62 -35.85 -17.20
C ARG A 105 22.01 -36.01 -17.83
N LYS A 106 22.96 -35.13 -17.50
CA LYS A 106 24.36 -35.23 -17.95
C LYS A 106 25.27 -35.90 -16.91
N ALA A 107 24.76 -36.16 -15.71
CA ALA A 107 25.56 -36.77 -14.66
C ALA A 107 25.82 -38.25 -14.97
N PRO A 108 26.95 -38.81 -14.51
CA PRO A 108 27.20 -40.24 -14.57
C PRO A 108 26.08 -41.06 -13.92
N GLU A 109 25.92 -42.31 -14.35
CA GLU A 109 24.94 -43.21 -13.77
C GLU A 109 25.27 -43.49 -12.31
N HIS A 110 24.37 -43.08 -11.42
CA HIS A 110 24.48 -43.27 -9.98
C HIS A 110 23.08 -43.29 -9.35
N ALA A 111 22.91 -43.90 -8.17
CA ALA A 111 21.63 -43.95 -7.47
C ALA A 111 21.01 -42.56 -7.26
N ILE A 112 21.84 -41.60 -6.83
CA ILE A 112 21.42 -40.19 -6.69
C ILE A 112 20.95 -39.58 -8.01
N THR A 113 21.62 -39.88 -9.13
CA THR A 113 21.26 -39.35 -10.45
C THR A 113 19.86 -39.80 -10.85
N LYS A 114 19.53 -41.09 -10.63
CA LYS A 114 18.20 -41.65 -10.93
C LYS A 114 17.11 -40.97 -10.10
N ILE A 115 17.29 -40.89 -8.77
CA ILE A 115 16.33 -40.25 -7.85
C ILE A 115 16.16 -38.77 -8.18
N ALA A 116 17.25 -38.06 -8.44
CA ALA A 116 17.20 -36.64 -8.78
C ALA A 116 16.44 -36.37 -10.08
N ILE A 117 16.68 -37.18 -11.12
CA ILE A 117 15.96 -37.07 -12.39
C ILE A 117 14.47 -37.31 -12.17
N GLU A 118 14.09 -38.37 -11.46
CA GLU A 118 12.68 -38.70 -11.17
C GLU A 118 11.95 -37.54 -10.46
N ILE A 119 12.55 -36.99 -9.41
CA ILE A 119 12.02 -35.81 -8.70
C ILE A 119 11.85 -34.62 -9.65
N LEU A 120 12.88 -34.29 -10.42
CA LEU A 120 12.88 -33.11 -11.29
C LEU A 120 11.93 -33.26 -12.48
N GLU A 121 11.76 -34.48 -13.01
CA GLU A 121 10.78 -34.79 -14.06
C GLU A 121 9.36 -34.69 -13.54
N SER A 122 9.08 -35.19 -12.34
CA SER A 122 7.76 -35.08 -11.69
C SER A 122 7.31 -33.61 -11.53
N LEU A 123 8.27 -32.69 -11.37
CA LEU A 123 8.04 -31.27 -11.16
C LEU A 123 8.13 -30.39 -12.42
N ILE A 124 8.53 -30.93 -13.57
CA ILE A 124 8.85 -30.11 -14.75
C ILE A 124 7.64 -29.29 -15.22
N GLN A 125 6.46 -29.90 -15.24
CA GLN A 125 5.26 -29.20 -15.70
C GLN A 125 4.86 -28.10 -14.73
N LEU A 126 4.97 -28.33 -13.42
CA LEU A 126 4.71 -27.31 -12.41
C LEU A 126 5.66 -26.11 -12.55
N ALA A 127 6.93 -26.36 -12.90
CA ALA A 127 7.91 -25.32 -13.18
C ALA A 127 7.59 -24.50 -14.44
N LEU A 128 7.14 -25.15 -15.52
CA LEU A 128 6.71 -24.50 -16.75
C LEU A 128 5.48 -23.63 -16.51
N ASP A 129 4.47 -24.17 -15.84
CA ASP A 129 3.27 -23.43 -15.45
C ASP A 129 3.62 -22.21 -14.60
N ALA A 130 4.58 -22.33 -13.68
CA ALA A 130 4.98 -21.21 -12.82
C ALA A 130 5.67 -20.11 -13.61
N LYS A 131 6.31 -20.45 -14.74
CA LYS A 131 6.89 -19.48 -15.68
C LYS A 131 5.79 -18.76 -16.46
N GLU A 132 4.78 -19.49 -16.94
CA GLU A 132 3.62 -18.92 -17.66
C GLU A 132 2.82 -17.97 -16.77
N MET A 133 2.55 -18.37 -15.53
CA MET A 133 1.79 -17.56 -14.56
C MET A 133 2.43 -16.20 -14.25
N LYS A 134 3.74 -16.02 -14.47
CA LYS A 134 4.36 -14.69 -14.35
C LYS A 134 3.76 -13.67 -15.31
N GLY A 135 3.30 -14.12 -16.49
CA GLY A 135 2.60 -13.28 -17.46
C GLY A 135 1.18 -12.90 -17.06
N MET A 136 0.60 -13.60 -16.08
CA MET A 136 -0.76 -13.37 -15.56
C MET A 136 -0.78 -12.42 -14.35
N ILE A 137 0.39 -11.92 -13.92
CA ILE A 137 0.50 -11.08 -12.73
C ILE A 137 -0.08 -9.70 -13.02
N VAL A 138 -1.16 -9.37 -12.33
CA VAL A 138 -1.83 -8.06 -12.40
C VAL A 138 -1.60 -7.25 -11.11
N LYS A 139 -1.59 -5.92 -11.23
CA LYS A 139 -1.51 -5.03 -10.05
C LYS A 139 -2.76 -5.13 -9.18
N LYS A 140 -3.93 -5.23 -9.81
CA LYS A 140 -5.25 -5.36 -9.19
C LYS A 140 -6.13 -6.26 -10.07
N LYS A 141 -6.88 -7.14 -9.43
CA LYS A 141 -7.85 -8.04 -10.07
C LYS A 141 -8.97 -7.29 -10.76
N LYS A 142 -9.52 -7.86 -11.83
CA LYS A 142 -10.61 -7.27 -12.62
C LYS A 142 -11.83 -6.93 -11.76
N ALA A 143 -12.22 -7.83 -10.87
CA ALA A 143 -13.36 -7.62 -9.97
C ALA A 143 -13.15 -6.42 -9.01
N VAL A 144 -11.93 -6.25 -8.50
CA VAL A 144 -11.58 -5.10 -7.63
C VAL A 144 -11.63 -3.80 -8.44
N ARG A 145 -11.05 -3.79 -9.65
CA ARG A 145 -11.08 -2.63 -10.54
C ARG A 145 -12.52 -2.23 -10.88
N ALA A 146 -13.39 -3.18 -11.23
CA ALA A 146 -14.79 -2.92 -11.54
C ALA A 146 -15.53 -2.28 -10.35
N LYS A 147 -15.30 -2.75 -9.12
CA LYS A 147 -15.88 -2.15 -7.91
C LYS A 147 -15.37 -0.72 -7.67
N GLU A 148 -14.08 -0.48 -7.86
CA GLU A 148 -13.50 0.87 -7.74
C GLU A 148 -14.08 1.82 -8.79
N THR A 149 -14.17 1.40 -10.06
CA THR A 149 -14.76 2.19 -11.15
C THR A 149 -16.23 2.52 -10.87
N ALA A 150 -17.04 1.55 -10.46
CA ALA A 150 -18.44 1.81 -10.11
C ALA A 150 -18.58 2.79 -8.93
N ALA A 151 -17.69 2.70 -7.94
CA ALA A 151 -17.66 3.64 -6.82
C ALA A 151 -17.24 5.06 -7.26
N GLU A 152 -16.29 5.18 -8.18
CA GLU A 152 -15.86 6.46 -8.76
C GLU A 152 -16.96 7.11 -9.60
N GLU A 153 -17.65 6.33 -10.44
CA GLU A 153 -18.79 6.80 -11.23
C GLU A 153 -19.95 7.28 -10.34
N LYS A 154 -20.30 6.49 -9.31
CA LYS A 154 -21.30 6.89 -8.30
C LYS A 154 -20.87 8.19 -7.60
N GLN A 155 -19.60 8.31 -7.24
CA GLN A 155 -19.08 9.52 -6.61
C GLN A 155 -19.17 10.73 -7.53
N LYS A 156 -18.80 10.57 -8.81
CA LYS A 156 -18.87 11.64 -9.82
C LYS A 156 -20.32 12.10 -10.02
N PHE A 157 -21.27 11.16 -10.08
CA PHE A 157 -22.69 11.46 -10.14
C PHE A 157 -23.16 12.29 -8.94
N MET A 158 -22.85 11.85 -7.71
CA MET A 158 -23.24 12.58 -6.50
C MET A 158 -22.61 13.97 -6.42
N LEU A 159 -21.35 14.12 -6.86
CA LEU A 159 -20.68 15.43 -6.88
C LEU A 159 -21.33 16.39 -7.89
N GLY A 160 -22.04 15.91 -8.91
CA GLY A 160 -22.75 16.76 -9.86
C GLY A 160 -24.09 17.32 -9.35
N ASN A 161 -24.55 16.92 -8.16
CA ASN A 161 -25.81 17.40 -7.59
C ASN A 161 -25.71 18.86 -7.10
N ASP A 162 -26.74 19.67 -7.35
CA ASP A 162 -26.75 21.10 -7.02
C ASP A 162 -26.58 21.40 -5.53
N ASP A 163 -27.20 20.61 -4.65
CA ASP A 163 -27.07 20.77 -3.19
C ASP A 163 -25.65 20.45 -2.73
N VAL A 164 -25.01 19.47 -3.38
CA VAL A 164 -23.60 19.14 -3.14
C VAL A 164 -22.68 20.27 -3.60
N GLN A 165 -22.95 20.87 -4.76
CA GLN A 165 -22.20 22.02 -5.27
C GLN A 165 -22.34 23.23 -4.34
N ARG A 166 -23.54 23.51 -3.82
CA ARG A 166 -23.75 24.61 -2.85
C ARG A 166 -22.93 24.42 -1.57
N VAL A 167 -22.85 23.20 -1.05
CA VAL A 167 -22.02 22.89 0.12
C VAL A 167 -20.53 22.97 -0.22
N GLN A 168 -20.12 22.52 -1.41
CA GLN A 168 -18.75 22.68 -1.88
C GLN A 168 -18.35 24.15 -1.94
N SER A 169 -19.16 25.02 -2.55
CA SER A 169 -18.89 26.45 -2.61
C SER A 169 -18.80 27.10 -1.22
N ALA A 170 -19.64 26.68 -0.27
CA ALA A 170 -19.56 27.16 1.11
C ALA A 170 -18.23 26.73 1.78
N LEU A 171 -17.77 25.50 1.55
CA LEU A 171 -16.48 25.01 2.03
C LEU A 171 -15.31 25.76 1.38
N GLU A 172 -15.38 26.03 0.08
CA GLU A 172 -14.38 26.80 -0.67
C GLU A 172 -14.25 28.21 -0.10
N GLN A 173 -15.38 28.89 0.13
CA GLN A 173 -15.41 30.21 0.75
C GLN A 173 -14.73 30.22 2.11
N ILE A 174 -15.09 29.29 2.99
CA ILE A 174 -14.45 29.11 4.32
C ILE A 174 -12.94 28.97 4.19
N THR A 175 -12.49 28.09 3.29
CA THR A 175 -11.06 27.82 3.16
C THR A 175 -10.30 28.96 2.52
N GLN A 176 -10.96 29.78 1.70
CA GLN A 176 -10.36 30.95 1.08
C GLN A 176 -10.09 32.03 2.12
N ASP A 177 -11.02 32.23 3.07
CA ASP A 177 -10.84 33.18 4.18
C ASP A 177 -9.68 32.77 5.10
N LEU A 178 -9.45 31.46 5.28
CA LEU A 178 -8.36 30.92 6.09
C LEU A 178 -7.02 30.77 5.35
N LYS A 179 -6.99 31.02 4.03
CA LYS A 179 -5.85 30.63 3.17
C LYS A 179 -4.55 31.29 3.59
N GLU A 180 -4.58 32.57 3.92
CA GLU A 180 -3.39 33.31 4.33
C GLU A 180 -2.86 32.83 5.68
N ASP A 181 -3.74 32.61 6.67
CA ASP A 181 -3.34 32.09 7.98
C ASP A 181 -2.72 30.70 7.89
N VAL A 182 -3.31 29.82 7.07
CA VAL A 182 -2.75 28.48 6.81
C VAL A 182 -1.38 28.58 6.13
N TYR A 183 -1.23 29.48 5.15
CA TYR A 183 0.05 29.76 4.51
C TYR A 183 1.11 30.25 5.50
N GLN A 184 0.80 31.24 6.32
CA GLN A 184 1.74 31.77 7.31
C GLN A 184 2.13 30.72 8.35
N ASN A 185 1.19 29.87 8.77
CA ASN A 185 1.47 28.76 9.68
C ASN A 185 2.41 27.72 9.04
N ASN A 186 2.16 27.32 7.78
CA ASN A 186 3.01 26.38 7.06
C ASN A 186 4.41 26.95 6.82
N LEU A 187 4.51 28.23 6.44
CA LEU A 187 5.78 28.92 6.25
C LEU A 187 6.57 29.03 7.56
N ARG A 188 5.91 29.38 8.66
CA ARG A 188 6.51 29.41 10.00
C ARG A 188 7.06 28.05 10.39
N TRP A 189 6.29 26.98 10.15
CA TRP A 189 6.73 25.61 10.42
C TRP A 189 7.97 25.24 9.59
N LEU A 190 7.94 25.50 8.28
CA LEU A 190 9.07 25.25 7.37
C LEU A 190 10.35 26.00 7.79
N ARG A 191 10.23 27.28 8.13
CA ARG A 191 11.35 28.08 8.67
C ARG A 191 11.85 27.51 9.99
N GLY A 192 10.95 27.04 10.86
CA GLY A 192 11.30 26.35 12.10
C GLY A 192 12.12 25.08 11.89
N VAL A 193 11.86 24.31 10.82
CA VAL A 193 12.67 23.14 10.44
C VAL A 193 14.10 23.56 10.09
N VAL A 194 14.26 24.61 9.29
CA VAL A 194 15.58 25.15 8.93
C VAL A 194 16.33 25.69 10.15
N ASN A 195 15.66 26.43 11.03
CA ASN A 195 16.27 26.94 12.26
C ASN A 195 16.71 25.80 13.19
N THR A 196 15.86 24.79 13.38
CA THR A 196 16.23 23.59 14.15
C THR A 196 17.48 22.91 13.58
N TRP A 197 17.58 22.82 12.25
CA TRP A 197 18.77 22.28 11.62
C TRP A 197 20.00 23.17 11.84
N LYS A 198 19.88 24.50 11.67
CA LYS A 198 20.98 25.46 11.94
C LYS A 198 21.52 25.31 13.36
N ASP A 199 20.63 25.19 14.35
CA ASP A 199 20.99 25.08 15.76
C ASP A 199 21.71 23.75 16.08
N GLN A 200 21.40 22.69 15.34
CA GLN A 200 22.00 21.36 15.53
C GLN A 200 23.20 21.09 14.61
N TYR A 201 23.42 21.92 13.60
CA TYR A 201 24.41 21.67 12.57
C TYR A 201 25.82 21.98 13.09
N ASN A 202 26.64 20.94 13.20
CA ASN A 202 28.07 21.05 13.51
C ASN A 202 28.89 20.55 12.29
N PRO A 203 29.71 21.40 11.65
CA PRO A 203 30.52 21.01 10.50
C PRO A 203 31.67 20.04 10.84
N GLU A 204 32.04 19.90 12.12
CA GLU A 204 33.08 18.97 12.61
C GLU A 204 32.51 17.59 12.97
N ASN A 205 31.23 17.51 13.32
CA ASN A 205 30.54 16.26 13.70
C ASN A 205 29.44 15.92 12.69
N GLN A 206 29.84 15.78 11.42
CA GLN A 206 28.90 15.66 10.31
C GLN A 206 28.12 14.36 10.38
N LYS A 207 26.80 14.48 10.44
CA LYS A 207 25.89 13.40 10.08
C LYS A 207 25.90 13.22 8.57
N THR A 208 25.94 11.97 8.10
CA THR A 208 26.13 11.67 6.67
C THR A 208 24.93 12.12 5.83
N TYR A 209 23.73 12.23 6.42
CA TYR A 209 22.51 12.64 5.71
C TYR A 209 21.66 13.67 6.51
N PRO A 210 21.02 14.66 5.83
CA PRO A 210 20.06 15.57 6.45
C PRO A 210 18.96 14.87 7.27
N SER A 211 18.53 13.68 6.85
CA SER A 211 17.55 12.85 7.56
C SER A 211 18.01 12.38 8.94
N GLU A 212 19.31 12.33 9.22
CA GLU A 212 19.83 11.91 10.52
C GLU A 212 19.73 13.01 11.59
N TYR A 213 19.56 14.28 11.19
CA TYR A 213 19.21 15.37 12.12
C TYR A 213 17.79 15.21 12.65
N PHE A 214 16.89 14.71 11.80
CA PHE A 214 15.49 14.48 12.13
C PHE A 214 15.21 12.98 12.21
N ARG A 215 15.87 12.28 13.15
CA ARG A 215 15.66 10.83 13.36
C ARG A 215 14.15 10.53 13.41
N ASN A 216 13.68 9.75 12.43
CA ASN A 216 12.28 9.33 12.24
C ASN A 216 11.30 10.38 11.65
N ASP A 217 11.75 11.58 11.28
CA ASP A 217 10.96 12.57 10.53
C ASP A 217 11.59 12.80 9.14
N HIS A 218 11.28 11.86 8.23
CA HIS A 218 11.78 11.87 6.86
C HIS A 218 11.38 13.14 6.10
N PHE A 219 10.23 13.73 6.42
CA PHE A 219 9.76 14.93 5.73
C PHE A 219 10.64 16.13 6.03
N ARG A 220 10.97 16.38 7.31
CA ARG A 220 11.95 17.43 7.68
C ARG A 220 13.31 17.19 7.05
N GLY A 221 13.77 15.94 7.01
CA GLY A 221 15.00 15.56 6.32
C GLY A 221 15.00 15.94 4.83
N MET A 222 13.89 15.68 4.12
CA MET A 222 13.73 16.06 2.70
C MET A 222 13.73 17.58 2.51
N ILE A 223 13.11 18.35 3.42
CA ILE A 223 13.14 19.82 3.35
C ILE A 223 14.58 20.31 3.40
N ILE A 224 15.37 19.88 4.40
CA ILE A 224 16.79 20.27 4.51
C ILE A 224 17.58 19.85 3.29
N GLN A 225 17.39 18.63 2.78
CA GLN A 225 18.06 18.17 1.57
C GLN A 225 17.79 19.06 0.35
N ARG A 226 16.60 19.66 0.25
CA ARG A 226 16.24 20.55 -0.86
C ARG A 226 16.74 21.98 -0.70
N VAL A 227 16.93 22.45 0.54
CA VAL A 227 17.42 23.81 0.82
C VAL A 227 18.91 23.90 1.07
N THR A 228 19.64 22.78 0.99
CA THR A 228 21.08 22.73 1.20
C THR A 228 21.80 22.14 -0.01
N THR A 229 23.07 22.48 -0.14
CA THR A 229 24.03 21.92 -1.10
C THR A 229 25.29 21.47 -0.36
N ARG A 230 26.03 20.52 -0.93
CA ARG A 230 27.31 20.06 -0.37
C ARG A 230 28.47 20.84 -0.99
N LYS A 231 29.38 21.36 -0.16
CA LYS A 231 30.67 21.88 -0.63
C LYS A 231 31.68 20.76 -0.80
N GLY A 232 31.79 20.22 -2.03
CA GLY A 232 32.81 19.23 -2.42
C GLY A 232 32.24 17.87 -2.86
N TYR A 233 33.14 16.95 -3.23
CA TYR A 233 32.81 15.64 -3.81
C TYR A 233 32.73 14.49 -2.78
N GLY A 234 32.73 14.79 -1.47
CA GLY A 234 32.78 13.80 -0.40
C GLY A 234 31.44 13.51 0.27
N TYR A 235 31.27 12.27 0.77
CA TYR A 235 30.16 11.90 1.65
C TYR A 235 30.15 12.69 2.98
N ASN A 236 31.27 13.32 3.34
CA ASN A 236 31.45 14.21 4.50
C ASN A 236 31.76 15.67 4.08
N SER A 237 31.18 16.11 2.97
CA SER A 237 31.25 17.52 2.58
C SER A 237 30.26 18.36 3.41
N PRO A 238 30.67 19.51 3.97
CA PRO A 238 29.79 20.41 4.70
C PRO A 238 28.56 20.81 3.87
N LEU A 239 27.41 20.85 4.52
CA LEU A 239 26.18 21.39 3.95
C LEU A 239 26.16 22.92 4.10
N THR A 240 25.76 23.60 3.04
CA THR A 240 25.49 25.04 3.03
C THR A 240 24.07 25.29 2.56
N LEU A 241 23.38 26.24 3.18
CA LEU A 241 22.07 26.67 2.69
C LEU A 241 22.22 27.31 1.31
N ASN A 242 21.24 27.05 0.46
CA ASN A 242 21.16 27.69 -0.85
C ASN A 242 20.73 29.15 -0.65
N ASP A 243 21.27 30.08 -1.45
CA ASP A 243 20.96 31.51 -1.30
C ASP A 243 19.46 31.82 -1.45
N ASN A 244 18.75 31.03 -2.26
CA ASN A 244 17.31 31.15 -2.51
C ASN A 244 16.42 30.27 -1.62
N TYR A 245 16.94 29.75 -0.49
CA TYR A 245 16.17 28.80 0.32
C TYR A 245 14.82 29.37 0.80
N ASP A 246 14.75 30.64 1.19
CA ASP A 246 13.50 31.23 1.69
C ASP A 246 12.42 31.29 0.60
N GLU A 247 12.79 31.61 -0.64
CA GLU A 247 11.88 31.56 -1.79
C GLU A 247 11.35 30.14 -2.04
N TYR A 248 12.23 29.14 -1.91
CA TYR A 248 11.81 27.73 -1.95
C TYR A 248 10.80 27.41 -0.83
N LEU A 249 11.07 27.85 0.41
CA LEU A 249 10.15 27.61 1.54
C LEU A 249 8.79 28.30 1.33
N GLN A 250 8.76 29.52 0.78
CA GLN A 250 7.52 30.21 0.44
C GLN A 250 6.73 29.46 -0.64
N THR A 251 7.42 28.97 -1.67
CA THR A 251 6.80 28.18 -2.75
C THR A 251 6.22 26.87 -2.22
N GLU A 252 6.98 26.15 -1.40
CA GLU A 252 6.55 24.89 -0.80
C GLU A 252 5.41 25.12 0.20
N ALA A 253 5.44 26.21 0.99
CA ALA A 253 4.34 26.59 1.87
C ALA A 253 3.04 26.84 1.09
N LYS A 254 3.08 27.58 -0.03
CA LYS A 254 1.91 27.80 -0.90
C LYS A 254 1.35 26.47 -1.41
N LYS A 255 2.22 25.56 -1.85
CA LYS A 255 1.83 24.24 -2.34
C LYS A 255 1.17 23.40 -1.24
N ILE A 256 1.75 23.34 -0.04
CA ILE A 256 1.19 22.61 1.10
C ILE A 256 -0.18 23.21 1.46
N THR A 257 -0.30 24.54 1.54
CA THR A 257 -1.56 25.22 1.84
C THR A 257 -2.64 24.88 0.83
N GLN A 258 -2.35 24.98 -0.47
CA GLN A 258 -3.32 24.65 -1.50
C GLN A 258 -3.75 23.18 -1.40
N GLN A 259 -2.81 22.26 -1.21
CA GLN A 259 -3.13 20.84 -1.01
C GLN A 259 -3.98 20.59 0.25
N MET A 260 -3.74 21.32 1.35
CA MET A 260 -4.55 21.21 2.57
C MET A 260 -5.99 21.67 2.34
N ILE A 261 -6.16 22.81 1.66
CA ILE A 261 -7.46 23.38 1.30
C ILE A 261 -8.23 22.46 0.35
N ASP A 262 -7.61 22.06 -0.76
CA ASP A 262 -8.23 21.21 -1.77
C ASP A 262 -8.70 19.89 -1.16
N ASN A 263 -7.86 19.27 -0.33
CA ASN A 263 -8.23 18.04 0.36
C ASN A 263 -9.31 18.28 1.41
N PHE A 264 -9.30 19.41 2.12
CA PHE A 264 -10.34 19.73 3.09
C PHE A 264 -11.71 19.86 2.41
N VAL A 265 -11.80 20.65 1.33
CA VAL A 265 -13.03 20.79 0.55
C VAL A 265 -13.45 19.44 -0.02
N HIS A 266 -12.57 18.79 -0.80
CA HIS A 266 -12.89 17.55 -1.49
C HIS A 266 -13.35 16.43 -0.55
N LYS A 267 -12.64 16.22 0.58
CA LYS A 267 -12.96 15.12 1.51
C LYS A 267 -14.25 15.39 2.28
N ASN A 268 -14.53 16.63 2.66
CA ASN A 268 -15.77 16.97 3.36
C ASN A 268 -16.98 16.95 2.42
N THR A 269 -16.86 17.52 1.22
CA THR A 269 -17.90 17.43 0.17
C THR A 269 -18.23 15.97 -0.11
N ARG A 270 -17.23 15.11 -0.30
CA ARG A 270 -17.42 13.68 -0.58
C ARG A 270 -18.25 12.95 0.49
N LYS A 271 -18.07 13.29 1.77
CA LYS A 271 -18.82 12.65 2.87
C LYS A 271 -20.26 13.10 2.94
N LEU A 272 -20.51 14.37 2.64
CA LEU A 272 -21.85 14.95 2.64
C LEU A 272 -22.63 14.63 1.36
N ALA A 273 -21.92 14.33 0.27
CA ALA A 273 -22.50 14.13 -1.06
C ALA A 273 -23.64 13.12 -1.08
N GLU A 274 -23.51 11.99 -0.37
CA GLU A 274 -24.55 10.96 -0.33
C GLU A 274 -25.82 11.43 0.38
N ILE A 275 -25.69 12.13 1.52
CA ILE A 275 -26.82 12.64 2.30
C ILE A 275 -27.56 13.69 1.45
N LEU A 276 -26.80 14.65 0.91
CA LEU A 276 -27.33 15.75 0.11
C LEU A 276 -28.01 15.25 -1.17
N THR A 277 -27.39 14.30 -1.90
CA THR A 277 -27.96 13.76 -3.13
C THR A 277 -29.24 12.97 -2.88
N LYS A 278 -29.32 12.20 -1.77
CA LYS A 278 -30.53 11.44 -1.42
C LYS A 278 -31.66 12.37 -0.95
N LYS A 279 -31.33 13.40 -0.16
CA LYS A 279 -32.31 14.34 0.41
C LYS A 279 -32.84 15.33 -0.64
N ASN A 280 -31.93 15.86 -1.47
CA ASN A 280 -32.19 16.69 -2.66
C ASN A 280 -33.22 17.80 -2.46
N ASN A 281 -33.18 18.48 -1.30
CA ASN A 281 -34.10 19.55 -0.94
C ASN A 281 -33.42 20.58 0.00
N LEU A 282 -32.11 20.78 -0.14
CA LEU A 282 -31.35 21.71 0.69
C LEU A 282 -31.92 23.12 0.56
N LYS A 283 -32.29 23.71 1.69
CA LYS A 283 -32.81 25.07 1.78
C LYS A 283 -31.67 26.05 1.90
N SER A 284 -30.78 25.85 2.87
CA SER A 284 -29.67 26.76 3.15
C SER A 284 -28.43 26.06 3.68
N VAL A 285 -27.28 26.68 3.39
CA VAL A 285 -25.99 26.38 4.03
C VAL A 285 -25.58 27.61 4.82
N THR A 286 -25.31 27.45 6.10
CA THR A 286 -24.90 28.55 6.98
C THR A 286 -23.51 28.27 7.55
N LEU A 287 -22.59 29.22 7.35
CA LEU A 287 -21.30 29.19 8.03
C LEU A 287 -21.50 29.56 9.50
N ARG A 288 -21.21 28.61 10.41
CA ARG A 288 -21.31 28.83 11.86
C ARG A 288 -19.97 29.19 12.51
N GLY A 289 -18.86 28.88 11.87
CA GLY A 289 -17.52 29.25 12.33
C GLY A 289 -16.44 28.56 11.51
N ALA A 290 -15.31 29.24 11.36
CA ALA A 290 -14.11 28.74 10.72
C ALA A 290 -12.89 29.31 11.43
N ASP A 291 -11.87 28.49 11.66
CA ASP A 291 -10.66 28.92 12.35
C ASP A 291 -9.45 28.06 11.96
N THR A 292 -8.25 28.55 12.25
CA THR A 292 -6.99 27.80 12.19
C THR A 292 -6.52 27.35 13.57
N SER A 293 -7.30 26.50 14.25
CA SER A 293 -6.88 25.97 15.56
C SER A 293 -5.59 25.15 15.43
N ARG A 294 -4.55 25.56 16.16
CA ARG A 294 -3.22 24.92 16.16
C ARG A 294 -2.61 24.75 14.75
N GLY A 295 -2.89 25.68 13.84
CA GLY A 295 -2.40 25.62 12.46
C GLY A 295 -3.11 24.61 11.56
N THR A 296 -4.30 24.15 11.95
CA THR A 296 -5.13 23.23 11.17
C THR A 296 -6.49 23.85 10.84
N ILE A 297 -7.02 23.55 9.66
CA ILE A 297 -8.32 24.05 9.19
C ILE A 297 -9.44 23.40 10.00
N GLU A 298 -10.30 24.22 10.60
CA GLU A 298 -11.56 23.82 11.22
C GLU A 298 -12.72 24.62 10.63
N GLY A 299 -13.86 23.95 10.42
CA GLY A 299 -15.05 24.57 9.85
C GLY A 299 -16.33 23.93 10.37
N THR A 300 -17.33 24.76 10.60
CA THR A 300 -18.66 24.34 11.05
C THR A 300 -19.73 24.88 10.12
N LEU A 301 -20.52 23.96 9.54
CA LEU A 301 -21.63 24.26 8.63
C LEU A 301 -22.95 23.87 9.29
N GLY A 302 -23.95 24.73 9.20
CA GLY A 302 -25.36 24.38 9.37
C GLY A 302 -25.98 24.06 8.02
N LEU A 303 -26.76 22.99 7.95
CA LEU A 303 -27.52 22.59 6.78
C LEU A 303 -28.99 22.49 7.17
N ASP A 304 -29.82 23.30 6.52
CA ASP A 304 -31.27 23.29 6.70
C ASP A 304 -31.93 22.83 5.41
N PHE A 305 -32.99 22.04 5.52
CA PHE A 305 -33.71 21.44 4.41
C PHE A 305 -35.16 21.94 4.34
N ASN A 306 -35.79 21.81 3.19
CA ASN A 306 -37.15 22.33 2.97
C ASN A 306 -38.23 21.60 3.78
N ASP A 307 -37.95 20.40 4.28
CA ASP A 307 -38.85 19.61 5.15
C ASP A 307 -38.66 19.92 6.65
N ASN A 308 -37.97 21.03 6.97
CA ASN A 308 -37.60 21.45 8.33
C ASN A 308 -36.59 20.54 9.05
N SER A 309 -36.07 19.51 8.38
CA SER A 309 -34.92 18.77 8.90
C SER A 309 -33.66 19.63 8.84
N SER A 310 -32.70 19.35 9.73
CA SER A 310 -31.43 20.08 9.76
C SER A 310 -30.34 19.28 10.46
N PHE A 311 -29.08 19.63 10.21
CA PHE A 311 -27.96 19.20 11.04
C PHE A 311 -26.78 20.16 10.95
N ILE A 312 -25.89 20.06 11.93
CA ILE A 312 -24.62 20.79 11.96
C ILE A 312 -23.49 19.82 11.67
N VAL A 313 -22.62 20.19 10.73
CA VAL A 313 -21.40 19.47 10.40
C VAL A 313 -20.22 20.21 10.99
N HIS A 314 -19.41 19.51 11.77
CA HIS A 314 -18.11 20.01 12.21
C HIS A 314 -16.98 19.19 11.57
N SER A 315 -16.08 19.89 10.91
CA SER A 315 -15.00 19.32 10.11
C SER A 315 -13.66 19.89 10.56
N LYS A 316 -12.67 19.02 10.77
CA LYS A 316 -11.34 19.40 11.24
C LYS A 316 -10.25 18.68 10.47
N LEU A 317 -9.16 19.35 10.15
CA LEU A 317 -7.93 18.72 9.67
C LEU A 317 -7.11 18.25 10.88
N VAL A 318 -6.68 16.99 10.88
CA VAL A 318 -5.85 16.40 11.94
C VAL A 318 -4.65 15.70 11.35
N PHE A 319 -3.45 16.02 11.84
CA PHE A 319 -2.25 15.25 11.54
C PHE A 319 -2.23 13.94 12.33
N SER A 320 -1.94 12.84 11.66
CA SER A 320 -1.88 11.50 12.23
C SER A 320 -0.67 10.73 11.71
N TYR A 321 -0.37 9.59 12.31
CA TYR A 321 0.73 8.72 11.94
C TYR A 321 0.21 7.29 11.70
N SER A 322 0.77 6.61 10.71
CA SER A 322 0.50 5.20 10.46
C SER A 322 1.16 4.34 11.55
N VAL A 323 0.83 3.05 11.62
CA VAL A 323 1.49 2.09 12.52
C VAL A 323 3.02 2.05 12.30
N LYS A 324 3.48 2.37 11.08
CA LYS A 324 4.90 2.46 10.73
C LYS A 324 5.51 3.85 10.94
N GLY A 325 4.81 4.77 11.60
CA GLY A 325 5.26 6.13 11.87
C GLY A 325 5.19 7.10 10.69
N THR A 326 4.60 6.71 9.55
CA THR A 326 4.44 7.61 8.39
C THR A 326 3.36 8.66 8.66
N PRO A 327 3.64 9.97 8.58
CA PRO A 327 2.65 11.02 8.79
C PRO A 327 1.61 11.06 7.65
N PHE A 328 0.36 11.39 7.98
CA PHE A 328 -0.72 11.64 7.02
C PHE A 328 -1.80 12.55 7.62
N THR A 329 -2.63 13.17 6.77
CA THR A 329 -3.75 14.01 7.21
C THR A 329 -5.07 13.23 7.26
N ARG A 330 -5.86 13.49 8.29
CA ARG A 330 -7.25 13.03 8.43
C ARG A 330 -8.17 14.24 8.42
N TYR A 331 -9.39 14.02 7.97
CA TYR A 331 -10.44 15.02 7.92
C TYR A 331 -11.65 14.49 8.68
N PRO A 332 -11.61 14.31 10.01
CA PRO A 332 -12.80 13.94 10.78
C PRO A 332 -13.95 14.92 10.50
N THR A 333 -15.13 14.34 10.30
CA THR A 333 -16.38 15.05 10.03
C THR A 333 -17.41 14.47 10.98
N THR A 334 -18.03 15.32 11.78
CA THR A 334 -18.96 14.92 12.84
C THR A 334 -20.29 15.65 12.65
N PHE A 335 -21.38 14.96 12.98
CA PHE A 335 -22.74 15.45 12.83
C PHE A 335 -23.30 15.76 14.22
N HIS A 336 -23.91 16.93 14.34
CA HIS A 336 -24.45 17.45 15.59
C HIS A 336 -25.84 18.02 15.36
N ASN A 337 -26.65 18.06 16.42
CA ASN A 337 -27.99 18.66 16.38
C ASN A 337 -28.81 18.21 15.17
N VAL A 338 -28.81 16.90 14.89
CA VAL A 338 -29.57 16.32 13.78
C VAL A 338 -31.06 16.32 14.15
N VAL A 339 -31.86 17.04 13.39
CA VAL A 339 -33.31 17.21 13.55
C VAL A 339 -34.03 16.60 12.35
N PHE A 340 -34.97 15.69 12.59
CA PHE A 340 -35.79 15.05 11.56
C PHE A 340 -36.96 15.95 11.11
N PRO A 341 -37.65 15.62 10.01
CA PRO A 341 -38.78 16.41 9.50
C PRO A 341 -39.92 16.59 10.51
N ASP A 342 -40.12 15.64 11.42
CA ASP A 342 -41.10 15.70 12.50
C ASP A 342 -40.67 16.57 13.70
N GLY A 343 -39.47 17.16 13.64
CA GLY A 343 -38.87 17.97 14.70
C GLY A 343 -38.17 17.17 15.80
N THR A 344 -38.21 15.84 15.77
CA THR A 344 -37.47 15.01 16.72
C THR A 344 -35.97 15.06 16.46
N LYS A 345 -35.17 14.80 17.50
CA LYS A 345 -33.71 14.82 17.42
C LYS A 345 -33.14 13.42 17.41
N MET A 346 -32.08 13.20 16.63
CA MET A 346 -31.30 11.97 16.71
C MET A 346 -30.66 11.85 18.11
N THR A 347 -31.05 10.84 18.86
CA THR A 347 -30.51 10.57 20.21
C THR A 347 -29.17 9.83 20.12
N GLY A 348 -28.25 10.09 21.04
CA GLY A 348 -26.94 9.42 21.07
C GLY A 348 -25.95 9.96 20.01
N ARG A 349 -24.92 9.17 19.67
CA ARG A 349 -23.89 9.59 18.70
C ARG A 349 -24.43 9.49 17.26
N ALA A 350 -24.36 10.61 16.53
CA ALA A 350 -24.67 10.67 15.11
C ALA A 350 -23.42 10.31 14.27
N SER A 351 -23.24 9.03 13.98
CA SER A 351 -22.19 8.58 13.07
C SER A 351 -22.56 8.92 11.62
N GLU A 352 -21.56 9.08 10.74
CA GLU A 352 -21.80 9.33 9.31
C GLU A 352 -22.74 8.28 8.70
N GLN A 353 -22.54 7.00 9.02
CA GLN A 353 -23.38 5.92 8.52
C GLN A 353 -24.82 6.05 9.02
N ARG A 354 -25.00 6.35 10.32
CA ARG A 354 -26.34 6.48 10.90
C ARG A 354 -27.11 7.66 10.31
N VAL A 355 -26.44 8.79 10.06
CA VAL A 355 -27.07 9.93 9.38
C VAL A 355 -27.45 9.54 7.93
N LYS A 356 -26.61 8.78 7.22
CA LYS A 356 -26.93 8.28 5.87
C LYS A 356 -28.07 7.28 5.80
N ASP A 357 -28.41 6.63 6.91
CA ASP A 357 -29.43 5.59 6.97
C ASP A 357 -30.76 6.14 7.53
N GLU A 358 -30.72 7.04 8.52
CA GLU A 358 -31.92 7.51 9.24
C GLU A 358 -32.40 8.91 8.78
N PHE A 359 -31.52 9.79 8.30
CA PHE A 359 -31.86 11.22 8.05
C PHE A 359 -32.52 11.48 6.68
N VAL A 360 -32.14 10.67 5.69
CA VAL A 360 -32.46 10.87 4.27
C VAL A 360 -33.90 10.53 3.94
#